data_AF-A0A955N6R1-F1
#
_entry.id   AF-A0A955N6R1-F1
#
_cell.length_a   1.000
_cell.length_b   1.000
_cell.length_c   1.000
_cell.angle_alpha   90.00
_cell.angle_beta   90.00
_cell.angle_gamma   90.00
#
_symmetry.space_group_name_H-M   'P 1'
#
loop_
_entity.id
_entity.type
_entity.pdbx_description
1 polymer ?
#
loop_
_entity_poly.entity_id
_entity_poly.type
_entity_poly.pdbx_seq_one_letter_code
_entity_poly.pdbx_strand_id
1 'polypeptide(L)'
;MNDIYGTPSSEDSLTVIPPKSGWAMTGFQELRDYRDLFYFLVWRDIKALYAQTILGFMWAILQPLVQIVIFTIIFGKVAKVSTDGIPYILFSSVAIIPWTYISQATSQSSQSLLGGSSMLGKIYFPRLIFPITPVLAKLVDFGISMFIVVCIMLYYRVSPTLNLFLFPLFLIMMVAVPLGIGTWLSSLAIRFRDVKQAMPFFIQMLMYSAPIVYSPTSIPEQYRLLYSLNPIVGVIEGFRACLLGTSIPWLYIWPGMVTAVMLVISGTLYFKRMERVIVDVI
;
A
#
# COMPACT_ATOMS: atom_id res chain seq x y z
N MET A 1 67.49 -18.66 14.67
CA MET A 1 67.34 -17.20 14.49
C MET A 1 66.19 -17.02 13.50
N ASN A 2 65.00 -17.52 13.83
CA ASN A 2 63.91 -16.96 14.64
C ASN A 2 63.27 -15.68 14.06
N ASP A 3 61.96 -15.81 13.82
CA ASP A 3 60.91 -14.78 13.74
C ASP A 3 60.76 -13.96 12.45
N ILE A 4 60.03 -14.53 11.47
CA ILE A 4 59.34 -13.78 10.38
C ILE A 4 57.82 -14.03 10.38
N TYR A 5 57.28 -14.80 11.33
CA TYR A 5 55.83 -14.89 11.50
C TYR A 5 55.36 -13.79 12.45
N GLY A 6 55.07 -12.62 11.88
CA GLY A 6 54.27 -11.61 12.56
C GLY A 6 52.95 -12.25 13.01
N THR A 7 52.74 -12.30 14.31
CA THR A 7 51.46 -12.66 14.90
C THR A 7 50.39 -11.70 14.38
N PRO A 8 49.25 -12.18 13.84
CA PRO A 8 48.12 -11.30 13.59
C PRO A 8 47.67 -10.77 14.95
N SER A 9 47.76 -9.47 15.13
CA SER A 9 47.20 -8.76 16.28
C SER A 9 45.73 -9.13 16.42
N SER A 10 45.42 -9.75 17.55
CA SER A 10 44.08 -10.04 18.03
C SER A 10 43.28 -8.75 18.21
N GLU A 11 42.41 -8.41 17.25
CA GLU A 11 41.17 -7.65 17.46
C GLU A 11 40.30 -7.46 16.20
N ASP A 12 40.39 -8.33 15.20
CA ASP A 12 39.27 -8.44 14.24
C ASP A 12 38.13 -9.16 14.97
N SER A 13 37.16 -8.40 15.46
CA SER A 13 35.93 -8.93 16.03
C SER A 13 35.17 -9.70 14.95
N LEU A 14 35.51 -10.98 14.79
CA LEU A 14 34.81 -11.93 13.93
C LEU A 14 33.35 -11.98 14.37
N THR A 15 32.50 -11.21 13.70
CA THR A 15 31.06 -11.27 13.90
C THR A 15 30.57 -12.48 13.11
N VAL A 16 30.61 -13.65 13.76
CA VAL A 16 30.04 -14.88 13.21
C VAL A 16 28.52 -14.75 13.31
N ILE A 17 27.87 -14.56 12.16
CA ILE A 17 26.41 -14.55 12.05
C ILE A 17 25.98 -16.02 11.91
N PRO A 18 25.44 -16.68 12.95
CA PRO A 18 24.97 -18.04 12.82
C PRO A 18 23.76 -18.08 11.87
N PRO A 19 23.58 -19.17 11.10
CA PRO A 19 22.39 -19.34 10.28
C PRO A 19 21.16 -19.39 11.20
N LYS A 20 20.31 -18.36 11.14
CA LYS A 20 19.05 -18.33 11.89
C LYS A 20 18.10 -19.38 11.32
N SER A 21 18.11 -20.56 11.94
CA SER A 21 17.09 -21.60 11.78
C SER A 21 15.89 -21.26 12.65
N GLY A 22 14.74 -20.95 12.05
CA GLY A 22 13.45 -21.00 12.75
C GLY A 22 12.44 -19.94 12.33
N TRP A 23 11.16 -20.28 12.49
CA TRP A 23 9.95 -19.47 12.25
C TRP A 23 9.81 -18.26 13.19
N ALA A 24 10.92 -17.63 13.57
CA ALA A 24 10.87 -16.54 14.51
C ALA A 24 10.26 -15.30 13.83
N MET A 25 9.30 -14.66 14.50
CA MET A 25 8.78 -13.34 14.11
C MET A 25 9.83 -12.22 14.25
N THR A 26 11.14 -12.55 14.26
CA THR A 26 12.29 -11.68 14.51
C THR A 26 12.63 -10.71 13.37
N GLY A 27 11.89 -10.73 12.26
CA GLY A 27 12.11 -9.79 11.14
C GLY A 27 11.84 -8.32 11.51
N PHE A 28 10.95 -8.04 12.48
CA PHE A 28 10.69 -6.68 12.94
C PHE A 28 11.85 -6.08 13.75
N GLN A 29 12.58 -6.92 14.46
CA GLN A 29 13.75 -6.49 15.25
C GLN A 29 14.92 -6.18 14.32
N GLU A 30 15.12 -7.01 13.30
CA GLU A 30 16.09 -6.73 12.24
C GLU A 30 15.70 -5.48 11.43
N LEU A 31 14.41 -5.24 11.16
CA LEU A 31 13.97 -4.00 10.50
C LEU A 31 14.41 -2.74 11.27
N ARG A 32 14.41 -2.82 12.60
CA ARG A 32 14.88 -1.74 13.48
C ARG A 32 16.40 -1.58 13.44
N ASP A 33 17.15 -2.67 13.32
CA ASP A 33 18.62 -2.64 13.21
C ASP A 33 19.06 -2.01 11.88
N TYR A 34 18.29 -2.21 10.80
CA TYR A 34 18.54 -1.65 9.47
C TYR A 34 17.73 -0.36 9.18
N ARG A 35 17.31 0.37 10.22
CA ARG A 35 16.46 1.57 10.08
C ARG A 35 17.05 2.66 9.17
N ASP A 36 18.38 2.82 9.18
CA ASP A 36 19.05 3.87 8.39
C ASP A 36 19.03 3.52 6.90
N LEU A 37 19.26 2.25 6.57
CA LEU A 37 19.09 1.72 5.21
C LEU A 37 17.63 1.82 4.77
N PHE A 38 16.70 1.45 5.64
CA PHE A 38 15.26 1.52 5.34
C PHE A 38 14.82 2.95 5.03
N TYR A 39 15.20 3.90 5.88
CA TYR A 39 14.94 5.32 5.68
C TYR A 39 15.55 5.82 4.37
N PHE A 40 16.81 5.46 4.09
CA PHE A 40 17.49 5.84 2.86
C PHE A 40 16.76 5.30 1.62
N LEU A 41 16.30 4.05 1.64
CA LEU A 41 15.56 3.45 0.52
C LEU A 41 14.21 4.14 0.30
N VAL A 42 13.46 4.44 1.37
CA VAL A 42 12.21 5.20 1.28
C VAL A 42 12.45 6.58 0.70
N TRP A 43 13.47 7.28 1.21
CA TRP A 43 13.83 8.61 0.74
C TRP A 43 14.29 8.62 -0.72
N ARG A 44 15.08 7.62 -1.12
CA ARG A 44 15.51 7.41 -2.51
C ARG A 44 14.30 7.20 -3.42
N ASP A 45 13.36 6.34 -3.03
CA ASP A 45 12.17 6.05 -3.83
C ASP A 45 11.29 7.31 -3.97
N ILE A 46 11.09 8.08 -2.89
CA ILE A 46 10.38 9.37 -2.94
C ILE A 46 11.07 10.33 -3.93
N LYS A 47 12.39 10.48 -3.85
CA LYS A 47 13.13 11.32 -4.79
C LYS A 47 13.02 10.82 -6.22
N ALA A 48 13.12 9.51 -6.43
CA ALA A 48 13.04 8.90 -7.76
C ALA A 48 11.67 9.10 -8.41
N LEU A 49 10.58 9.14 -7.64
CA LEU A 49 9.23 9.40 -8.15
C LEU A 49 9.10 10.77 -8.84
N TYR A 50 9.85 11.78 -8.38
CA TYR A 50 9.76 13.15 -8.90
C TYR A 50 11.00 13.59 -9.68
N ALA A 51 12.09 12.82 -9.62
CA ALA A 51 13.33 13.14 -10.32
C ALA A 51 13.15 13.06 -11.84
N GLN A 52 13.79 13.99 -12.56
CA GLN A 52 13.87 13.99 -14.03
C GLN A 52 12.51 13.97 -14.75
N THR A 53 11.44 14.47 -14.12
CA THR A 53 10.13 14.63 -14.75
C THR A 53 9.82 16.12 -14.94
N ILE A 54 9.16 16.47 -16.04
CA ILE A 54 8.76 17.86 -16.35
C ILE A 54 7.72 18.36 -15.32
N LEU A 55 6.83 17.47 -14.89
CA LEU A 55 5.70 17.79 -14.02
C LEU A 55 5.98 17.56 -12.52
N GLY A 56 6.98 16.76 -12.15
CA GLY A 56 7.36 16.54 -10.74
C GLY A 56 6.19 16.05 -9.87
N PHE A 57 6.01 16.70 -8.73
CA PHE A 57 4.93 16.41 -7.76
C PHE A 57 3.52 16.56 -8.35
N MET A 58 3.36 17.29 -9.46
CA MET A 58 2.06 17.49 -10.11
C MET A 58 1.47 16.17 -10.60
N TRP A 59 2.29 15.14 -10.85
CA TRP A 59 1.81 13.80 -11.20
C TRP A 59 0.95 13.16 -10.10
N ALA A 60 1.28 13.41 -8.83
CA ALA A 60 0.49 12.92 -7.70
C ALA A 60 -0.93 13.48 -7.73
N ILE A 61 -1.11 14.71 -8.22
CA ILE A 61 -2.42 15.38 -8.32
C ILE A 61 -3.14 15.02 -9.61
N LEU A 62 -2.42 15.02 -10.73
CA LEU A 62 -3.00 14.92 -12.07
C LEU A 62 -3.74 13.60 -12.27
N GLN A 63 -3.15 12.49 -11.86
CA GLN A 63 -3.75 11.16 -12.05
C GLN A 63 -5.10 11.00 -11.32
N PRO A 64 -5.21 11.22 -9.99
CA PRO A 64 -6.49 11.12 -9.31
C PRO A 64 -7.47 12.20 -9.77
N LEU A 65 -7.01 13.41 -10.10
CA LEU A 65 -7.88 14.48 -10.59
C LEU A 65 -8.57 14.09 -11.91
N VAL A 66 -7.81 13.58 -12.89
CA VAL A 66 -8.37 13.09 -14.15
C VAL A 66 -9.38 11.97 -13.89
N GLN A 67 -9.06 11.03 -12.99
CA GLN A 67 -9.97 9.94 -12.64
C GLN A 67 -11.28 10.46 -12.01
N ILE A 68 -11.19 11.44 -11.08
CA ILE A 68 -12.37 12.08 -10.45
C ILE A 68 -13.24 12.77 -11.50
N VAL A 69 -12.64 13.52 -12.42
CA VAL A 69 -13.38 14.22 -13.48
C VAL A 69 -14.10 13.23 -14.38
N ILE A 70 -13.41 12.19 -14.85
CA ILE A 70 -14.00 11.14 -15.69
C ILE A 70 -15.16 10.45 -14.96
N PHE A 71 -14.95 10.02 -13.72
CA PHE A 71 -15.98 9.34 -12.95
C PHE A 71 -17.17 10.27 -12.69
N THR A 72 -16.94 11.55 -12.39
CA THR A 72 -18.01 12.53 -12.17
C THR A 72 -18.85 12.76 -13.43
N ILE A 73 -18.22 12.82 -14.60
CA ILE A 73 -18.94 12.97 -15.87
C ILE A 73 -19.74 11.70 -16.18
N ILE A 74 -19.10 10.53 -16.15
CA ILE A 74 -19.73 9.28 -16.58
C ILE A 74 -20.78 8.83 -15.57
N PHE A 75 -20.43 8.71 -14.30
CA PHE A 75 -21.31 8.11 -13.29
C PHE A 75 -22.19 9.14 -12.58
N GLY A 76 -21.69 10.36 -12.41
CA GLY A 76 -22.48 11.46 -11.84
C GLY A 76 -23.49 12.03 -12.84
N LYS A 77 -23.02 12.49 -14.02
CA LYS A 77 -23.88 13.18 -14.99
C LYS A 77 -24.62 12.25 -15.96
N VAL A 78 -23.93 11.26 -16.54
CA VAL A 78 -24.53 10.38 -17.57
C VAL A 78 -25.35 9.26 -16.93
N ALA A 79 -24.77 8.46 -16.04
CA ALA A 79 -25.44 7.32 -15.41
C ALA A 79 -26.32 7.69 -14.20
N LYS A 80 -26.14 8.90 -13.64
CA LYS A 80 -26.91 9.43 -12.48
C LYS A 80 -26.98 8.45 -11.30
N VAL A 81 -25.82 7.88 -10.94
CA VAL A 81 -25.71 6.93 -9.84
C VAL A 81 -26.15 7.58 -8.52
N SER A 82 -27.01 6.89 -7.76
CA SER A 82 -27.43 7.35 -6.44
C SER A 82 -26.24 7.39 -5.49
N THR A 83 -26.12 8.52 -4.79
CA THR A 83 -25.01 8.84 -3.86
C THR A 83 -25.54 9.29 -2.50
N ASP A 84 -26.75 8.83 -2.15
CA ASP A 84 -27.39 9.07 -0.85
C ASP A 84 -27.45 10.57 -0.47
N GLY A 85 -27.62 11.45 -1.48
CA GLY A 85 -27.74 12.90 -1.32
C GLY A 85 -26.41 13.68 -1.40
N ILE A 86 -25.28 12.99 -1.55
CA ILE A 86 -23.94 13.61 -1.60
C ILE A 86 -23.57 13.99 -3.04
N PRO A 87 -23.02 15.19 -3.31
CA PRO A 87 -22.51 15.51 -4.65
C PRO A 87 -21.52 14.45 -5.15
N TYR A 88 -21.75 13.90 -6.34
CA TYR A 88 -20.98 12.77 -6.86
C TYR A 88 -19.47 13.04 -6.89
N ILE A 89 -19.05 14.27 -7.21
CA ILE A 89 -17.63 14.65 -7.22
C ILE A 89 -16.97 14.46 -5.84
N LEU A 90 -17.69 14.80 -4.76
CA LEU A 90 -17.22 14.66 -3.39
C LEU A 90 -17.25 13.19 -2.96
N PHE A 91 -18.31 12.47 -3.31
CA PHE A 91 -18.46 11.03 -3.07
C PHE A 91 -17.36 10.19 -3.73
N SER A 92 -17.01 10.53 -4.98
CA SER A 92 -16.00 9.84 -5.77
C SER A 92 -14.58 10.27 -5.40
N SER A 93 -14.33 11.55 -5.08
CA SER A 93 -12.99 12.00 -4.68
C SER A 93 -12.48 11.31 -3.41
N VAL A 94 -13.37 11.11 -2.43
CA VAL A 94 -13.03 10.43 -1.17
C VAL A 94 -12.74 8.95 -1.37
N ALA A 95 -13.24 8.33 -2.45
CA ALA A 95 -12.96 6.94 -2.78
C ALA A 95 -11.75 6.78 -3.72
N ILE A 96 -11.63 7.66 -4.72
CA ILE A 96 -10.60 7.58 -5.77
C ILE A 96 -9.21 7.82 -5.17
N ILE A 97 -9.04 8.76 -4.25
CA ILE A 97 -7.70 9.07 -3.71
C ILE A 97 -7.10 7.87 -2.94
N PRO A 98 -7.79 7.27 -1.95
CA PRO A 98 -7.32 6.04 -1.31
C PRO A 98 -7.11 4.90 -2.31
N TRP A 99 -8.00 4.77 -3.31
CA TRP A 99 -7.86 3.75 -4.36
C TRP A 99 -6.60 3.94 -5.20
N THR A 100 -6.31 5.17 -5.65
CA THR A 100 -5.11 5.50 -6.42
C THR A 100 -3.85 5.18 -5.62
N TYR A 101 -3.85 5.47 -4.32
CA TYR A 101 -2.76 5.05 -3.43
C TYR A 101 -2.63 3.51 -3.37
N ILE A 102 -3.72 2.78 -3.05
CA ILE A 102 -3.68 1.31 -2.91
C ILE A 102 -3.20 0.65 -4.20
N SER A 103 -3.71 1.08 -5.35
CA SER A 103 -3.35 0.53 -6.66
C SER A 103 -1.87 0.77 -6.99
N GLN A 104 -1.37 2.00 -6.84
CA GLN A 104 0.03 2.32 -7.11
C GLN A 104 0.99 1.65 -6.12
N ALA A 105 0.68 1.72 -4.82
CA ALA A 105 1.49 1.12 -3.77
C ALA A 105 1.59 -0.41 -3.95
N THR A 106 0.47 -1.08 -4.26
CA THR A 106 0.46 -2.53 -4.53
C THR A 106 1.29 -2.86 -5.78
N SER A 107 1.11 -2.10 -6.86
CA SER A 107 1.84 -2.34 -8.11
C SER A 107 3.35 -2.18 -7.93
N GLN A 108 3.79 -1.12 -7.26
CA GLN A 108 5.22 -0.88 -7.00
C GLN A 108 5.79 -1.87 -5.99
N SER A 109 5.06 -2.19 -4.92
CA SER A 109 5.44 -3.20 -3.93
C SER A 109 5.67 -4.56 -4.59
N SER A 110 4.79 -4.97 -5.50
CA SER A 110 4.91 -6.24 -6.24
C SER A 110 6.16 -6.34 -7.13
N GLN A 111 6.71 -5.21 -7.57
CA GLN A 111 7.88 -5.17 -8.46
C GLN A 111 9.18 -4.81 -7.72
N SER A 112 9.10 -4.51 -6.42
CA SER A 112 10.22 -3.98 -5.63
C SER A 112 11.41 -4.93 -5.54
N LEU A 113 11.18 -6.24 -5.35
CA LEU A 113 12.23 -7.25 -5.30
C LEU A 113 12.95 -7.41 -6.65
N LEU A 114 12.21 -7.33 -7.76
CA LEU A 114 12.79 -7.41 -9.10
C LEU A 114 13.67 -6.20 -9.41
N GLY A 115 13.24 -4.99 -9.01
CA GLY A 115 14.03 -3.77 -9.16
C GLY A 115 15.24 -3.70 -8.24
N GLY A 116 15.18 -4.37 -7.08
CA GLY A 116 16.23 -4.43 -6.07
C GLY A 116 17.20 -5.61 -6.17
N SER A 117 17.04 -6.49 -7.16
CA SER A 117 17.78 -7.76 -7.29
C SER A 117 19.30 -7.59 -7.28
N SER A 118 19.81 -6.51 -7.89
CA SER A 118 21.24 -6.19 -7.91
C SER A 118 21.86 -5.87 -6.54
N MET A 119 21.05 -5.38 -5.59
CA MET A 119 21.47 -5.12 -4.21
C MET A 119 21.33 -6.38 -3.35
N LEU A 120 20.31 -7.20 -3.61
CA LEU A 120 20.02 -8.44 -2.88
C LEU A 120 21.19 -9.45 -2.93
N GLY A 121 21.95 -9.48 -4.02
CA GLY A 121 23.11 -10.36 -4.17
C GLY A 121 24.40 -9.84 -3.53
N LYS A 122 24.44 -8.59 -3.04
CA LYS A 122 25.68 -7.93 -2.59
C LYS A 122 25.73 -7.60 -1.11
N ILE A 123 24.60 -7.43 -0.46
CA ILE A 123 24.51 -6.99 0.94
C ILE A 123 23.42 -7.81 1.65
N TYR A 124 23.73 -8.33 2.84
CA TYR A 124 22.73 -9.00 3.68
C TYR A 124 21.88 -7.96 4.44
N PHE A 125 20.56 -7.99 4.25
CA PHE A 125 19.58 -7.21 5.01
C PHE A 125 18.17 -7.81 4.89
N PRO A 126 17.22 -7.44 5.77
CA PRO A 126 15.86 -7.97 5.75
C PRO A 126 15.15 -7.66 4.45
N ARG A 127 14.82 -8.71 3.67
CA ARG A 127 14.25 -8.54 2.32
C ARG A 127 12.84 -7.95 2.32
N LEU A 128 12.13 -8.04 3.45
CA LEU A 128 10.84 -7.38 3.68
C LEU A 128 10.90 -5.85 3.54
N ILE A 129 12.09 -5.25 3.62
CA ILE A 129 12.27 -3.81 3.36
C ILE A 129 11.75 -3.45 1.96
N PHE A 130 12.05 -4.25 0.93
CA PHE A 130 11.68 -3.96 -0.45
C PHE A 130 10.18 -3.76 -0.67
N PRO A 131 9.29 -4.68 -0.28
CA PRO A 131 7.85 -4.47 -0.47
C PRO A 131 7.27 -3.37 0.44
N ILE A 132 7.89 -3.05 1.57
CA ILE A 132 7.42 -1.99 2.49
C ILE A 132 7.79 -0.59 1.97
N THR A 133 9.00 -0.42 1.43
CA THR A 133 9.52 0.86 0.93
C THR A 133 8.56 1.62 0.00
N PRO A 134 8.05 1.04 -1.10
CA PRO A 134 7.17 1.76 -2.02
C PRO A 134 5.81 2.07 -1.40
N VAL A 135 5.33 1.24 -0.45
CA VAL A 135 4.07 1.51 0.26
C VAL A 135 4.21 2.79 1.09
N LEU A 136 5.31 2.95 1.82
CA LEU A 136 5.56 4.19 2.56
C LEU A 136 5.88 5.37 1.65
N ALA A 137 6.65 5.18 0.58
CA ALA A 137 6.97 6.25 -0.35
C ALA A 137 5.69 6.85 -0.98
N LYS A 138 4.71 6.00 -1.31
CA LYS A 138 3.44 6.43 -1.90
C LYS A 138 2.51 7.17 -0.95
N LEU A 139 2.78 7.16 0.36
CA LEU A 139 2.02 8.00 1.30
C LEU A 139 2.23 9.50 1.04
N VAL A 140 3.37 9.88 0.46
CA VAL A 140 3.62 11.27 0.04
C VAL A 140 2.65 11.67 -1.07
N ASP A 141 2.49 10.83 -2.11
CA ASP A 141 1.53 11.06 -3.20
C ASP A 141 0.09 11.16 -2.68
N PHE A 142 -0.27 10.27 -1.75
CA PHE A 142 -1.57 10.32 -1.08
C PHE A 142 -1.77 11.63 -0.31
N GLY A 143 -0.78 12.07 0.48
CA GLY A 143 -0.82 13.31 1.23
C GLY A 143 -0.99 14.54 0.34
N ILE A 144 -0.27 14.59 -0.78
CA ILE A 144 -0.41 15.64 -1.80
C ILE A 144 -1.82 15.58 -2.42
N SER A 145 -2.29 14.39 -2.77
CA SER A 145 -3.62 14.20 -3.39
C SER A 145 -4.74 14.60 -2.45
N MET A 146 -4.62 14.36 -1.14
CA MET A 146 -5.62 14.72 -0.14
C MET A 146 -5.97 16.21 -0.15
N PHE A 147 -5.07 17.07 -0.61
CA PHE A 147 -5.36 18.49 -0.85
C PHE A 147 -6.56 18.70 -1.78
N ILE A 148 -6.72 17.85 -2.81
CA ILE A 148 -7.88 17.89 -3.72
C ILE A 148 -9.18 17.69 -2.95
N VAL A 149 -9.25 16.68 -2.08
CA VAL A 149 -10.45 16.41 -1.27
C VAL A 149 -10.74 17.57 -0.33
N VAL A 150 -9.72 18.14 0.31
CA VAL A 150 -9.88 19.31 1.18
C VAL A 150 -10.45 20.50 0.38
N CYS A 151 -9.92 20.80 -0.79
CA CYS A 151 -10.43 21.87 -1.66
C CYS A 151 -11.90 21.64 -2.06
N ILE A 152 -12.27 20.41 -2.42
CA ILE A 152 -13.66 20.07 -2.77
C ILE A 152 -14.58 20.20 -1.55
N MET A 153 -14.15 19.73 -0.37
CA MET A 153 -14.92 19.87 0.87
C MET A 153 -15.18 21.35 1.23
N LEU A 154 -14.15 22.21 1.09
CA LEU A 154 -14.29 23.65 1.31
C LEU A 154 -15.28 24.28 0.32
N TYR A 155 -15.21 23.90 -0.96
CA TYR A 155 -16.14 24.38 -1.99
C TYR A 155 -17.60 24.00 -1.69
N TYR A 156 -17.84 22.76 -1.25
CA TYR A 156 -19.18 22.27 -0.88
C TYR A 156 -19.58 22.59 0.57
N ARG A 157 -18.74 23.31 1.34
CA ARG A 157 -18.96 23.68 2.74
C ARG A 157 -19.27 22.48 3.64
N VAL A 158 -18.60 21.35 3.39
CA VAL A 158 -18.73 20.15 4.22
C VAL A 158 -17.74 20.25 5.38
N SER A 159 -18.26 20.38 6.59
CA SER A 159 -17.47 20.44 7.81
C SER A 159 -17.09 19.02 8.28
N PRO A 160 -15.82 18.77 8.65
CA PRO A 160 -15.42 17.53 9.29
C PRO A 160 -16.23 17.30 10.57
N THR A 161 -16.63 16.05 10.83
CA THR A 161 -17.33 15.65 12.05
C THR A 161 -16.37 15.01 13.05
N LEU A 162 -16.87 14.65 14.24
CA LEU A 162 -16.12 13.88 15.25
C LEU A 162 -15.57 12.55 14.70
N ASN A 163 -16.12 12.03 13.59
CA ASN A 163 -15.60 10.85 12.93
C ASN A 163 -14.15 11.02 12.46
N LEU A 164 -13.66 12.25 12.31
CA LEU A 164 -12.26 12.53 11.96
C LEU A 164 -11.26 11.91 12.94
N PHE A 165 -11.63 11.67 14.20
CA PHE A 165 -10.78 10.95 15.16
C PHE A 165 -10.46 9.51 14.74
N LEU A 166 -11.29 8.89 13.89
CA LEU A 166 -11.07 7.56 13.33
C LEU A 166 -10.22 7.59 12.05
N PHE A 167 -9.90 8.77 11.52
CA PHE A 167 -9.07 8.90 10.32
C PHE A 167 -7.73 8.15 10.41
N PRO A 168 -6.96 8.23 11.53
CA PRO A 168 -5.72 7.47 11.67
C PRO A 168 -5.93 5.94 11.59
N LEU A 169 -7.04 5.43 12.11
CA LEU A 169 -7.38 4.00 12.03
C LEU A 169 -7.57 3.56 10.58
N PHE A 170 -8.35 4.32 9.79
CA PHE A 170 -8.57 4.00 8.37
C PHE A 170 -7.33 4.24 7.51
N LEU A 171 -6.46 5.17 7.90
CA LEU A 171 -5.15 5.35 7.27
C LEU A 171 -4.26 4.11 7.48
N ILE A 172 -4.22 3.56 8.70
CA ILE A 172 -3.49 2.32 8.99
C ILE A 172 -4.08 1.16 8.18
N MET A 173 -5.40 1.05 8.12
CA MET A 173 -6.07 0.02 7.32
C MET A 173 -5.76 0.17 5.83
N MET A 174 -5.74 1.40 5.30
CA MET A 174 -5.37 1.71 3.92
C MET A 174 -3.93 1.31 3.62
N VAL A 175 -2.99 1.48 4.55
CA VAL A 175 -1.59 1.07 4.42
C VAL A 175 -1.46 -0.46 4.51
N ALA A 176 -2.24 -1.12 5.37
CA ALA A 176 -2.20 -2.56 5.56
C ALA A 176 -2.54 -3.35 4.28
N VAL A 177 -3.49 -2.87 3.46
CA VAL A 177 -3.90 -3.54 2.22
C VAL A 177 -2.74 -3.75 1.23
N PRO A 178 -2.05 -2.70 0.73
CA PRO A 178 -0.93 -2.86 -0.18
C PRO A 178 0.29 -3.52 0.49
N LEU A 179 0.46 -3.43 1.82
CA LEU A 179 1.47 -4.22 2.52
C LEU A 179 1.19 -5.72 2.40
N GLY A 180 -0.03 -6.17 2.71
CA GLY A 180 -0.39 -7.58 2.64
C GLY A 180 -0.36 -8.12 1.21
N ILE A 181 -1.03 -7.44 0.27
CA ILE A 181 -1.10 -7.87 -1.13
C ILE A 181 0.27 -7.70 -1.81
N GLY A 182 0.97 -6.60 -1.59
CA GLY A 182 2.26 -6.31 -2.19
C GLY A 182 3.35 -7.27 -1.73
N THR A 183 3.39 -7.65 -0.45
CA THR A 183 4.34 -8.66 0.06
C THR A 183 4.10 -10.03 -0.58
N TRP A 184 2.84 -10.49 -0.64
CA TRP A 184 2.46 -11.69 -1.39
C TRP A 184 2.98 -11.61 -2.83
N LEU A 185 2.55 -10.59 -3.57
CA LEU A 185 2.83 -10.52 -4.99
C LEU A 185 4.30 -10.28 -5.32
N SER A 186 5.06 -9.60 -4.46
CA SER A 186 6.51 -9.40 -4.65
C SER A 186 7.26 -10.73 -4.66
N SER A 187 6.92 -11.63 -3.74
CA SER A 187 7.53 -12.95 -3.64
C SER A 187 7.05 -13.92 -4.74
N LEU A 188 5.86 -13.70 -5.31
CA LEU A 188 5.42 -14.43 -6.50
C LEU A 188 6.10 -13.91 -7.78
N ALA A 189 6.25 -12.59 -7.91
CA ALA A 189 6.78 -11.95 -9.12
C ALA A 189 8.25 -12.29 -9.40
N ILE A 190 9.04 -12.57 -8.37
CA ILE A 190 10.41 -13.04 -8.55
C ILE A 190 10.49 -14.46 -9.10
N ARG A 191 9.50 -15.31 -8.78
CA ARG A 191 9.43 -16.69 -9.24
C ARG A 191 8.76 -16.81 -10.62
N PHE A 192 7.73 -16.01 -10.85
CA PHE A 192 6.90 -16.07 -12.04
C PHE A 192 6.84 -14.71 -12.71
N ARG A 193 7.42 -14.61 -13.93
CA ARG A 193 7.44 -13.35 -14.69
C ARG A 193 6.02 -12.86 -14.99
N ASP A 194 5.08 -13.76 -15.27
CA ASP A 194 3.69 -13.46 -15.65
C ASP A 194 2.92 -12.65 -14.60
N VAL A 195 3.34 -12.69 -13.34
CA VAL A 195 2.72 -11.90 -12.26
C VAL A 195 2.83 -10.41 -12.56
N LYS A 196 3.95 -9.98 -13.16
CA LYS A 196 4.16 -8.58 -13.57
C LYS A 196 3.16 -8.17 -14.65
N GLN A 197 2.91 -9.04 -15.63
CA GLN A 197 1.95 -8.80 -16.71
C GLN A 197 0.50 -8.87 -16.21
N ALA A 198 0.19 -9.76 -15.26
CA ALA A 198 -1.16 -9.91 -14.70
C ALA A 198 -1.53 -8.79 -13.72
N MET A 199 -0.55 -8.10 -13.13
CA MET A 199 -0.75 -7.08 -12.11
C MET A 199 -1.74 -5.96 -12.50
N PRO A 200 -1.61 -5.32 -13.67
CA PRO A 200 -2.53 -4.23 -14.05
C PRO A 200 -3.96 -4.73 -14.18
N PHE A 201 -4.17 -5.93 -14.74
CA PHE A 201 -5.47 -6.55 -14.87
C PHE A 201 -6.09 -6.87 -13.50
N PHE A 202 -5.30 -7.43 -12.58
CA PHE A 202 -5.75 -7.72 -11.21
C PHE A 202 -6.19 -6.45 -10.46
N ILE A 203 -5.38 -5.40 -10.51
CA ILE A 203 -5.72 -4.10 -9.92
C ILE A 203 -6.99 -3.54 -10.57
N GLN A 204 -7.13 -3.63 -11.89
CA GLN A 204 -8.33 -3.14 -12.56
C GLN A 204 -9.59 -3.89 -12.13
N MET A 205 -9.53 -5.22 -11.96
CA MET A 205 -10.64 -5.99 -11.41
C MET A 205 -10.99 -5.58 -9.98
N LEU A 206 -9.98 -5.34 -9.13
CA LEU A 206 -10.18 -4.86 -7.76
C LEU A 206 -10.87 -3.49 -7.70
N MET A 207 -10.62 -2.61 -8.69
CA MET A 207 -11.30 -1.31 -8.77
C MET A 207 -12.82 -1.48 -8.86
N TYR A 208 -13.27 -2.40 -9.71
CA TYR A 208 -14.69 -2.62 -9.96
C TYR A 208 -15.39 -3.40 -8.85
N SER A 209 -14.64 -4.16 -8.03
CA SER A 209 -15.17 -4.85 -6.86
C SER A 209 -15.28 -3.95 -5.62
N ALA A 210 -14.77 -2.73 -5.65
CA ALA A 210 -14.78 -1.77 -4.55
C ALA A 210 -15.87 -0.68 -4.72
N PRO A 211 -16.32 0.00 -3.65
CA PRO A 211 -17.41 0.98 -3.66
C PRO A 211 -16.95 2.33 -4.20
N ILE A 212 -16.21 2.34 -5.30
CA ILE A 212 -15.69 3.59 -5.88
C ILE A 212 -16.79 4.28 -6.69
N VAL A 213 -17.53 3.50 -7.48
CA VAL A 213 -18.51 4.01 -8.43
C VAL A 213 -19.88 4.24 -7.80
N TYR A 214 -20.29 3.37 -6.86
CA TYR A 214 -21.64 3.29 -6.29
C TYR A 214 -21.62 3.11 -4.77
N SER A 215 -22.76 3.39 -4.12
CA SER A 215 -22.94 3.20 -2.68
C SER A 215 -23.19 1.73 -2.33
N PRO A 216 -22.66 1.20 -1.20
CA PRO A 216 -22.94 -0.16 -0.74
C PRO A 216 -24.43 -0.47 -0.55
N THR A 217 -25.26 0.56 -0.35
CA THR A 217 -26.73 0.43 -0.23
C THR A 217 -27.38 -0.11 -1.51
N SER A 218 -26.74 0.09 -2.67
CA SER A 218 -27.20 -0.41 -3.96
C SER A 218 -27.00 -1.93 -4.13
N ILE A 219 -26.25 -2.58 -3.24
CA ILE A 219 -25.97 -4.02 -3.31
C ILE A 219 -27.10 -4.79 -2.59
N PRO A 220 -27.64 -5.86 -3.21
CA PRO A 220 -28.59 -6.76 -2.57
C PRO A 220 -28.08 -7.32 -1.24
N GLU A 221 -28.94 -7.43 -0.24
CA GLU A 221 -28.54 -7.78 1.14
C GLU A 221 -27.73 -9.08 1.22
N GLN A 222 -28.11 -10.10 0.43
CA GLN A 222 -27.46 -11.41 0.38
C GLN A 222 -25.97 -11.35 0.00
N TYR A 223 -25.55 -10.33 -0.77
CA TYR A 223 -24.15 -10.19 -1.21
C TYR A 223 -23.34 -9.21 -0.37
N ARG A 224 -23.97 -8.49 0.59
CA ARG A 224 -23.28 -7.47 1.40
C ARG A 224 -22.17 -8.04 2.27
N LEU A 225 -22.32 -9.28 2.75
CA LEU A 225 -21.27 -9.95 3.53
C LEU A 225 -20.07 -10.36 2.67
N LEU A 226 -20.31 -10.93 1.49
CA LEU A 226 -19.22 -11.25 0.56
C LEU A 226 -18.51 -9.98 0.09
N TYR A 227 -19.28 -8.91 -0.11
CA TYR A 227 -18.76 -7.60 -0.46
C TYR A 227 -17.89 -7.02 0.67
N SER A 228 -18.33 -7.08 1.93
CA SER A 228 -17.60 -6.53 3.08
C SER A 228 -16.27 -7.22 3.36
N LEU A 229 -16.07 -8.45 2.86
CA LEU A 229 -14.77 -9.14 2.92
C LEU A 229 -13.68 -8.47 2.09
N ASN A 230 -14.03 -7.61 1.13
CA ASN A 230 -13.02 -6.82 0.43
C ASN A 230 -12.53 -5.68 1.35
N PRO A 231 -11.26 -5.68 1.80
CA PRO A 231 -10.76 -4.68 2.73
C PRO A 231 -10.79 -3.26 2.15
N ILE A 232 -10.77 -3.11 0.83
CA ILE A 232 -10.87 -1.81 0.16
C ILE A 232 -12.24 -1.17 0.42
N VAL A 233 -13.31 -1.97 0.58
CA VAL A 233 -14.65 -1.49 0.96
C VAL A 233 -14.59 -0.84 2.33
N GLY A 234 -14.01 -1.52 3.31
CA GLY A 234 -13.88 -1.00 4.68
C GLY A 234 -13.05 0.30 4.74
N VAL A 235 -11.99 0.39 3.93
CA VAL A 235 -11.19 1.62 3.80
C VAL A 235 -12.04 2.76 3.22
N ILE A 236 -12.64 2.57 2.04
CA ILE A 236 -13.37 3.64 1.34
C ILE A 236 -14.56 4.13 2.18
N GLU A 237 -15.33 3.22 2.76
CA GLU A 237 -16.47 3.57 3.61
C GLU A 237 -16.04 4.26 4.91
N GLY A 238 -14.91 3.84 5.50
CA GLY A 238 -14.30 4.53 6.63
C GLY A 238 -13.89 5.95 6.31
N PHE A 239 -13.27 6.17 5.14
CA PHE A 239 -12.90 7.49 4.65
C PHE A 239 -14.13 8.38 4.39
N ARG A 240 -15.20 7.82 3.81
CA ARG A 240 -16.49 8.52 3.65
C ARG A 240 -17.08 8.93 5.00
N ALA A 241 -17.13 8.00 5.95
CA ALA A 241 -17.64 8.30 7.29
C ALA A 241 -16.84 9.40 7.99
N CYS A 242 -15.51 9.39 7.87
CA CYS A 242 -14.63 10.38 8.50
C CYS A 242 -14.72 11.77 7.87
N LEU A 243 -14.71 11.83 6.53
CA LEU A 243 -14.58 13.10 5.80
C LEU A 243 -15.93 13.72 5.45
N LEU A 244 -16.94 12.90 5.19
CA LEU A 244 -18.28 13.35 4.79
C LEU A 244 -19.28 13.35 5.95
N GLY A 245 -18.88 12.82 7.11
CA GLY A 245 -19.72 12.79 8.31
C GLY A 245 -20.90 11.82 8.22
N THR A 246 -20.85 10.84 7.31
CA THR A 246 -21.87 9.79 7.22
C THR A 246 -21.80 8.83 8.42
N SER A 247 -22.90 8.13 8.69
CA SER A 247 -22.94 7.08 9.71
C SER A 247 -21.87 6.02 9.44
N ILE A 248 -21.08 5.68 10.46
CA ILE A 248 -19.98 4.71 10.32
C ILE A 248 -20.57 3.32 10.08
N PRO A 249 -20.36 2.69 8.91
CA PRO A 249 -20.99 1.42 8.60
C PRO A 249 -20.10 0.27 9.08
N TRP A 250 -20.16 -0.02 10.38
CA TRP A 250 -19.38 -1.09 11.02
C TRP A 250 -19.56 -2.47 10.37
N LEU A 251 -20.73 -2.71 9.75
CA LEU A 251 -21.02 -3.92 8.98
C LEU A 251 -20.02 -4.16 7.83
N TYR A 252 -19.51 -3.10 7.20
CA TYR A 252 -18.51 -3.20 6.14
C TYR A 252 -17.08 -3.08 6.67
N ILE A 253 -16.89 -2.25 7.70
CA ILE A 253 -15.56 -1.96 8.26
C ILE A 253 -14.97 -3.15 9.01
N TRP A 254 -15.76 -3.82 9.85
CA TRP A 254 -15.24 -4.91 10.68
C TRP A 254 -14.73 -6.09 9.87
N PRO A 255 -15.49 -6.65 8.90
CA PRO A 255 -14.99 -7.72 8.04
C PRO A 255 -13.80 -7.28 7.17
N GLY A 256 -13.83 -6.04 6.68
CA GLY A 256 -12.71 -5.44 5.93
C GLY A 256 -11.43 -5.34 6.77
N MET A 257 -11.55 -4.99 8.05
CA MET A 257 -10.39 -4.88 8.94
C MET A 257 -9.79 -6.25 9.25
N VAL A 258 -10.64 -7.25 9.51
CA VAL A 258 -10.19 -8.64 9.72
C VAL A 258 -9.46 -9.16 8.48
N THR A 259 -10.01 -8.93 7.29
CA THR A 259 -9.36 -9.37 6.04
C THR A 259 -8.06 -8.63 5.75
N ALA A 260 -7.98 -7.33 6.03
CA ALA A 260 -6.72 -6.57 5.92
C ALA A 260 -5.62 -7.13 6.84
N VAL A 261 -5.96 -7.41 8.11
CA VAL A 261 -5.03 -8.01 9.07
C VAL A 261 -4.59 -9.41 8.61
N MET A 262 -5.54 -10.24 8.16
CA MET A 262 -5.25 -11.57 7.63
C MET A 262 -4.34 -11.52 6.39
N LEU A 263 -4.52 -10.53 5.50
CA LEU A 263 -3.65 -10.33 4.34
C LEU A 263 -2.22 -9.96 4.75
N VAL A 264 -2.05 -9.07 5.73
CA VAL A 264 -0.71 -8.70 6.23
C VAL A 264 -0.01 -9.90 6.88
N ILE A 265 -0.72 -10.63 7.74
CA ILE A 265 -0.18 -11.81 8.43
C ILE A 265 0.20 -12.88 7.40
N SER A 266 -0.74 -13.27 6.54
CA SER A 266 -0.51 -14.31 5.53
C SER A 266 0.60 -13.92 4.54
N GLY A 267 0.65 -12.66 4.11
CA GLY A 267 1.69 -12.16 3.18
C GLY A 267 3.07 -12.16 3.78
N THR A 268 3.18 -11.72 5.03
CA THR A 268 4.45 -11.75 5.76
C THR A 268 4.92 -13.19 5.99
N LEU A 269 4.03 -14.10 6.36
CA LEU A 269 4.36 -15.53 6.55
C LEU A 269 4.77 -16.20 5.25
N TYR A 270 4.04 -15.95 4.15
CA TYR A 270 4.38 -16.47 2.83
C TYR A 270 5.72 -15.96 2.33
N PHE A 271 5.97 -14.65 2.47
CA PHE A 271 7.22 -14.02 2.09
C PHE A 271 8.42 -14.64 2.81
N LYS A 272 8.32 -14.81 4.15
CA LYS A 272 9.36 -15.46 4.95
C LYS A 272 9.63 -16.89 4.52
N ARG A 273 8.58 -17.65 4.18
CA ARG A 273 8.73 -19.01 3.65
C ARG A 273 9.49 -19.00 2.31
N MET A 274 9.22 -18.01 1.47
CA MET A 274 9.85 -17.88 0.15
C MET A 274 11.27 -17.32 0.21
N GLU A 275 11.68 -16.72 1.32
CA GLU A 275 12.97 -16.03 1.45
C GLU A 275 14.17 -16.90 1.05
N ARG A 276 14.13 -18.20 1.35
CA ARG A 276 15.18 -19.15 0.94
C ARG A 276 15.24 -19.31 -0.58
N VAL A 277 14.07 -19.49 -1.21
CA VAL A 277 13.93 -19.63 -2.67
C VAL A 277 14.35 -18.34 -3.40
N ILE A 278 14.11 -17.18 -2.79
CA ILE A 278 14.54 -15.88 -3.33
C ILE A 278 16.07 -15.82 -3.45
N VAL A 279 16.84 -16.47 -2.55
CA VAL A 279 18.31 -16.52 -2.68
C VAL A 279 18.72 -17.31 -3.91
N ASP A 280 18.06 -18.44 -4.17
CA ASP A 280 18.48 -19.40 -5.19
C ASP A 280 18.12 -18.95 -6.63
N VAL A 281 17.15 -18.03 -6.76
CA VAL A 281 16.64 -17.56 -8.06
C VAL A 281 17.33 -16.28 -8.56
N ILE A 282 17.97 -15.53 -7.65
CA ILE A 282 18.70 -14.29 -7.97
C ILE A 282 20.14 -14.62 -8.34
#